data_AF-A0A4S9X2A8-F1
#
_entry.id   AF-A0A4S9X2A8-F1
#
_cell.length_a   1.000
_cell.length_b   1.000
_cell.length_c   1.000
_cell.angle_alpha   90.00
_cell.angle_beta   90.00
_cell.angle_gamma   90.00
#
_symmetry.space_group_name_H-M   'P 1'
#
loop_
_entity.id
_entity.type
_entity.pdbx_description
1 polymer ?
#
loop_
_entity_poly.entity_id
_entity_poly.type
_entity_poly.pdbx_seq_one_letter_code
_entity_poly.pdbx_strand_id
1 'polypeptide(L)'
;MHLDHKIPWNAIASHLVLIRSNPSYTPPRSDLFWNKGYGKDAFAEKATLQKVQDHFIRVFISTIREFAATQSAKQATLAANLPTGKLISDELIAFAEDRCDLLPHGGNSVEHNPIAREDQDIESWRRAANLENDPIVEPNYTTANADLADATKLLITLAATTARKPQESVLIEEAQTALVRLSTDPLIPLHRLDNLSWGHGFGVSLLASLALEIHILINLYGAVNELPGGNQGKLSVLEMQRLLDVLGGDALSDYDYPAQNIPHRAYWHRLGVTWEWINKQCQHLDEDNDGLPTAESGGAVADPLAEGQDADVRDRLKGYLKTCFAILYMYDGLRRKWYGDEEADEKWTEKIQWVFDKIRCRR
;
A
#
# COMPACT_ATOMS: atom_id res chain seq x y z
N MET A 1 -16.59 1.92 -6.09
CA MET A 1 -15.37 2.41 -5.41
C MET A 1 -15.46 2.00 -3.93
N HIS A 2 -14.34 1.76 -3.26
CA HIS A 2 -14.33 1.46 -1.82
C HIS A 2 -14.66 2.72 -1.02
N LEU A 3 -15.55 2.61 -0.02
CA LEU A 3 -16.01 3.74 0.83
C LEU A 3 -16.58 4.92 0.02
N ASP A 4 -17.28 4.65 -1.08
CA ASP A 4 -17.94 5.66 -1.93
C ASP A 4 -18.95 6.57 -1.21
N HIS A 5 -19.57 6.04 -0.16
CA HIS A 5 -20.47 6.79 0.73
C HIS A 5 -19.74 7.75 1.70
N LYS A 6 -18.42 7.62 1.88
CA LYS A 6 -17.61 8.49 2.77
C LYS A 6 -16.61 9.36 2.01
N ILE A 7 -15.93 8.80 1.01
CA ILE A 7 -14.85 9.47 0.29
C ILE A 7 -15.41 10.07 -1.01
N PRO A 8 -15.16 11.36 -1.30
CA PRO A 8 -15.77 12.06 -2.44
C PRO A 8 -15.04 11.75 -3.77
N TRP A 9 -14.96 10.46 -4.13
CA TRP A 9 -14.30 9.98 -5.36
C TRP A 9 -14.87 10.63 -6.62
N ASN A 10 -16.19 10.73 -6.74
CA ASN A 10 -16.84 11.32 -7.90
C ASN A 10 -16.54 12.82 -8.06
N ALA A 11 -16.37 13.54 -6.95
CA ALA A 11 -16.04 14.96 -6.98
C ALA A 11 -14.67 15.18 -7.63
N ILE A 12 -13.65 14.44 -7.18
CA ILE A 12 -12.30 14.55 -7.76
C ILE A 12 -12.23 13.95 -9.18
N ALA A 13 -12.95 12.85 -9.43
CA ALA A 13 -12.98 12.19 -10.74
C ALA A 13 -13.58 13.07 -11.85
N SER A 14 -14.52 13.96 -11.51
CA SER A 14 -15.11 14.91 -12.47
C SER A 14 -14.10 15.89 -13.08
N HIS A 15 -12.93 16.05 -12.45
CA HIS A 15 -11.82 16.88 -12.95
C HIS A 15 -10.74 16.06 -13.67
N LEU A 16 -10.96 14.76 -13.88
CA LEU A 16 -10.05 13.88 -14.57
C LEU A 16 -10.63 13.45 -15.92
N VAL A 17 -9.74 13.22 -16.87
CA VAL A 17 -10.07 12.59 -18.14
C VAL A 17 -9.08 11.47 -18.41
N LEU A 18 -9.61 10.33 -18.84
CA LEU A 18 -8.79 9.22 -19.30
C LEU A 18 -8.44 9.45 -20.78
N ILE A 19 -7.16 9.44 -21.12
CA ILE A 19 -6.72 9.60 -22.52
C ILE A 19 -5.98 8.34 -22.91
N ARG A 20 -6.46 7.66 -23.94
CA ARG A 20 -5.79 6.48 -24.51
C ARG A 20 -4.64 6.94 -25.40
N SER A 21 -3.47 6.32 -25.26
CA SER A 21 -2.29 6.54 -26.12
C SER A 21 -2.04 8.03 -26.41
N ASN A 22 -1.91 8.84 -25.36
CA ASN A 22 -1.76 10.29 -25.48
C ASN A 22 -0.49 10.64 -26.28
N PRO A 23 -0.62 11.27 -27.47
CA PRO A 23 0.51 11.56 -28.36
C PRO A 23 1.42 12.68 -27.84
N SER A 24 1.02 13.42 -26.81
CA SER A 24 1.86 14.44 -26.17
C SER A 24 3.00 13.85 -25.33
N TYR A 25 3.10 12.51 -25.23
CA TYR A 25 4.18 11.80 -24.57
C TYR A 25 4.88 10.88 -25.56
N THR A 26 6.19 10.70 -25.35
CA THR A 26 7.02 9.73 -26.08
C THR A 26 7.66 8.80 -25.04
N PRO A 27 7.37 7.49 -25.07
CA PRO A 27 6.34 6.86 -25.90
C PRO A 27 4.92 7.33 -25.50
N PRO A 28 3.91 7.23 -26.39
CA PRO A 28 2.52 7.53 -26.07
C PRO A 28 2.02 6.68 -24.91
N ARG A 29 1.22 7.27 -24.01
CA ARG A 29 0.76 6.62 -22.77
C ARG A 29 -0.74 6.75 -22.58
N SER A 30 -1.37 5.67 -22.12
CA SER A 30 -2.76 5.67 -21.67
C SER A 30 -2.82 5.97 -20.17
N ASP A 31 -3.49 7.05 -19.76
CA ASP A 31 -3.53 7.43 -18.33
C ASP A 31 -4.67 8.40 -17.98
N LEU A 32 -4.81 8.69 -16.68
CA LEU A 32 -5.62 9.77 -16.13
C LEU A 32 -4.87 11.10 -16.20
N PHE A 33 -5.57 12.14 -16.63
CA PHE A 33 -5.05 13.50 -16.74
C PHE A 33 -5.98 14.50 -16.08
N TRP A 34 -5.44 15.52 -15.43
CA TRP A 34 -6.22 16.67 -15.00
C TRP A 34 -6.81 17.35 -16.23
N ASN A 35 -8.13 17.44 -16.28
CA ASN A 35 -8.86 18.20 -17.26
C ASN A 35 -8.82 19.69 -16.87
N LYS A 36 -7.66 20.33 -17.06
CA LYS A 36 -7.53 21.78 -16.93
C LYS A 36 -8.02 22.43 -18.21
N GLY A 37 -8.96 23.36 -18.12
CA GLY A 37 -9.37 24.20 -19.23
C GLY A 37 -8.20 25.09 -19.66
N TYR A 38 -7.91 25.04 -20.95
CA TYR A 38 -7.03 26.00 -21.61
C TYR A 38 -7.84 27.25 -21.94
N GLY A 39 -7.38 28.44 -21.53
CA GLY A 39 -8.00 29.71 -21.92
C GLY A 39 -8.25 30.68 -20.76
N LYS A 40 -9.22 31.58 -20.96
CA LYS A 40 -9.49 32.71 -20.05
C LYS A 40 -9.96 32.30 -18.65
N ASP A 41 -10.51 31.09 -18.49
CA ASP A 41 -11.07 30.59 -17.23
C ASP A 41 -10.09 29.70 -16.42
N ALA A 42 -8.87 29.49 -16.92
CA ALA A 42 -7.89 28.58 -16.32
C ALA A 42 -7.56 28.88 -14.85
N PHE A 43 -7.57 30.16 -14.45
CA PHE A 43 -7.33 30.56 -13.05
C PHE A 43 -8.47 30.12 -12.12
N ALA A 44 -9.72 30.35 -12.54
CA ALA A 44 -10.91 29.99 -11.77
C ALA A 44 -11.07 28.47 -11.66
N GLU A 45 -10.79 27.75 -12.74
CA GLU A 45 -10.80 26.29 -12.74
C GLU A 45 -9.69 25.70 -11.88
N LYS A 46 -8.47 26.26 -11.91
CA LYS A 46 -7.38 25.84 -11.02
C LYS A 46 -7.74 26.04 -9.54
N ALA A 47 -8.33 27.19 -9.20
CA ALA A 47 -8.80 27.46 -7.85
C ALA A 47 -9.92 26.50 -7.40
N THR A 48 -10.80 26.12 -8.33
CA THR A 48 -11.87 25.14 -8.09
C THR A 48 -11.28 23.75 -7.85
N LEU A 49 -10.36 23.30 -8.71
CA LEU A 49 -9.66 22.03 -8.55
C LEU A 49 -8.93 21.95 -7.21
N GLN A 50 -8.21 23.02 -6.81
CA GLN A 50 -7.52 23.06 -5.52
C GLN A 50 -8.51 22.88 -4.37
N LYS A 51 -9.64 23.60 -4.37
CA LYS A 51 -10.68 23.44 -3.33
C LYS A 51 -11.24 22.02 -3.26
N VAL A 52 -11.41 21.37 -4.43
CA VAL A 52 -11.89 19.98 -4.49
C VAL A 52 -10.82 19.01 -3.97
N GLN A 53 -9.55 19.22 -4.30
CA GLN A 53 -8.42 18.46 -3.75
C GLN A 53 -8.30 18.61 -2.23
N ASP A 54 -8.32 19.85 -1.72
CA ASP A 54 -8.25 20.14 -0.29
C ASP A 54 -9.43 19.49 0.47
N HIS A 55 -10.63 19.54 -0.14
CA HIS A 55 -11.80 18.85 0.41
C HIS A 55 -11.62 17.33 0.44
N PHE A 56 -11.15 16.74 -0.67
CA PHE A 56 -10.88 15.31 -0.76
C PHE A 56 -9.86 14.87 0.28
N ILE A 57 -8.71 15.54 0.37
CA ILE A 57 -7.62 15.23 1.30
C ILE A 57 -8.14 15.26 2.74
N ARG A 58 -8.83 16.34 3.12
CA ARG A 58 -9.41 16.46 4.46
C ARG A 58 -10.38 15.33 4.80
N VAL A 59 -11.28 14.97 3.88
CA VAL A 59 -12.25 13.88 4.11
C VAL A 59 -11.55 12.52 4.17
N PHE A 60 -10.55 12.29 3.32
CA PHE A 60 -9.79 11.05 3.29
C PHE A 60 -9.01 10.84 4.61
N ILE A 61 -8.29 11.87 5.07
CA ILE A 61 -7.57 11.85 6.36
C ILE A 61 -8.53 11.65 7.53
N SER A 62 -9.66 12.38 7.56
CA SER A 62 -10.69 12.21 8.58
C SER A 62 -11.22 10.77 8.62
N THR A 63 -11.42 10.16 7.45
CA THR A 63 -11.87 8.76 7.36
C THR A 63 -10.81 7.79 7.88
N ILE A 64 -9.53 7.98 7.52
CA ILE A 64 -8.43 7.18 8.10
C ILE A 64 -8.44 7.29 9.63
N ARG A 65 -8.53 8.52 10.15
CA ARG A 65 -8.53 8.81 11.59
C ARG A 65 -9.69 8.14 12.32
N GLU A 66 -10.90 8.17 11.76
CA GLU A 66 -12.08 7.52 12.34
C GLU A 66 -11.85 6.01 12.52
N PHE A 67 -11.32 5.34 11.49
CA PHE A 67 -11.01 3.92 11.55
C PHE A 67 -9.84 3.64 12.48
N ALA A 68 -8.79 4.46 12.47
CA ALA A 68 -7.63 4.33 13.34
C ALA A 68 -8.00 4.50 14.82
N ALA A 69 -8.89 5.44 15.14
CA ALA A 69 -9.42 5.64 16.48
C ALA A 69 -10.25 4.44 16.94
N THR A 70 -11.08 3.89 16.05
CA THR A 70 -11.87 2.69 16.32
C THR A 70 -10.97 1.48 16.62
N GLN A 71 -9.88 1.31 15.87
CA GLN A 71 -8.92 0.23 16.13
C GLN A 71 -8.10 0.48 17.38
N SER A 72 -7.66 1.71 17.62
CA SER A 72 -6.93 2.09 18.84
C SER A 72 -7.75 1.82 20.11
N ALA A 73 -9.06 2.04 20.08
CA ALA A 73 -9.95 1.70 21.20
C ALA A 73 -9.99 0.18 21.48
N LYS A 74 -10.00 -0.65 20.44
CA LYS A 74 -9.90 -2.12 20.59
C LYS A 74 -8.53 -2.51 21.15
N GLN A 75 -7.47 -1.91 20.63
CA GLN A 75 -6.10 -2.14 21.09
C GLN A 75 -5.87 -1.71 22.54
N ALA A 76 -6.52 -0.65 23.02
CA ALA A 76 -6.45 -0.25 24.43
C ALA A 76 -7.01 -1.35 25.36
N THR A 77 -8.03 -2.08 24.90
CA THR A 77 -8.58 -3.24 25.62
C THR A 77 -7.58 -4.39 25.64
N LEU A 78 -6.86 -4.63 24.54
CA LEU A 78 -5.79 -5.63 24.44
C LEU A 78 -4.58 -5.26 25.32
N ALA A 79 -4.20 -3.98 25.32
CA ALA A 79 -3.05 -3.46 26.07
C ALA A 79 -3.19 -3.67 27.59
N ALA A 80 -4.42 -3.72 28.11
CA ALA A 80 -4.68 -3.98 29.53
C ALA A 80 -4.34 -5.43 29.96
N ASN A 81 -4.26 -6.37 29.00
CA ASN A 81 -4.03 -7.79 29.25
C ASN A 81 -2.90 -8.33 28.36
N LEU A 82 -1.81 -7.57 28.22
CA LEU A 82 -0.70 -7.99 27.37
C LEU A 82 -0.10 -9.31 27.89
N PRO A 83 0.00 -10.35 27.03
CA PRO A 83 0.57 -11.62 27.44
C PRO A 83 2.07 -11.47 27.73
N THR A 84 2.54 -12.22 28.72
CA THR A 84 3.96 -12.41 28.99
C THR A 84 4.47 -13.62 28.21
N GLY A 85 5.67 -13.54 27.64
CA GLY A 85 6.25 -14.60 26.81
C GLY A 85 6.50 -14.18 25.36
N LYS A 86 6.50 -15.15 24.44
CA LYS A 86 6.76 -14.94 23.00
C LYS A 86 5.92 -13.77 22.45
N LEU A 87 6.53 -12.93 21.63
CA LEU A 87 5.88 -11.85 20.90
C LEU A 87 4.98 -12.39 19.78
N ILE A 88 5.47 -13.40 19.06
CA ILE A 88 4.85 -14.00 17.87
C ILE A 88 4.92 -15.53 18.00
N SER A 89 3.82 -16.19 17.69
CA SER A 89 3.68 -17.65 17.67
C SER A 89 4.21 -18.26 16.38
N ASP A 90 4.51 -19.56 16.41
CA ASP A 90 4.90 -20.30 15.20
C ASP A 90 3.69 -20.40 14.23
N GLU A 91 2.47 -20.39 14.77
CA GLU A 91 1.22 -20.37 14.01
C GLU A 91 1.02 -19.06 13.24
N LEU A 92 1.39 -17.91 13.81
CA LEU A 92 1.30 -16.62 13.12
C LEU A 92 2.30 -16.54 11.95
N ILE A 93 3.50 -17.11 12.12
CA ILE A 93 4.51 -17.24 11.05
C ILE A 93 3.97 -18.12 9.91
N ALA A 94 3.47 -19.32 10.23
CA ALA A 94 2.88 -20.22 9.25
C ALA A 94 1.65 -19.62 8.55
N PHE A 95 0.86 -18.82 9.28
CA PHE A 95 -0.26 -18.08 8.70
C PHE A 95 0.20 -17.01 7.70
N ALA A 96 1.29 -16.31 7.99
CA ALA A 96 1.84 -15.33 7.06
C ALA A 96 2.30 -16.00 5.75
N GLU A 97 2.97 -17.16 5.87
CA GLU A 97 3.41 -17.98 4.74
C GLU A 97 2.24 -18.44 3.87
N ASP A 98 1.19 -19.04 4.46
CA ASP A 98 -0.02 -19.46 3.72
C ASP A 98 -0.77 -18.26 3.12
N ARG A 99 -0.92 -17.18 3.89
CA ARG A 99 -1.77 -16.06 3.51
C ARG A 99 -1.20 -15.30 2.32
N CYS A 100 0.11 -15.10 2.33
CA CYS A 100 0.83 -14.26 1.39
C CYS A 100 1.62 -15.08 0.34
N ASP A 101 1.54 -16.41 0.39
CA ASP A 101 2.28 -17.32 -0.50
C ASP A 101 3.80 -17.10 -0.39
N LEU A 102 4.29 -17.11 0.85
CA LEU A 102 5.70 -16.89 1.17
C LEU A 102 6.39 -18.22 1.50
N LEU A 103 7.65 -18.33 1.11
CA LEU A 103 8.57 -19.34 1.59
C LEU A 103 8.95 -19.04 3.06
N PRO A 104 9.38 -20.07 3.82
CA PRO A 104 9.95 -19.86 5.14
C PRO A 104 11.08 -18.84 5.12
N HIS A 105 11.33 -18.17 6.25
CA HIS A 105 12.41 -17.19 6.36
C HIS A 105 13.74 -17.74 5.83
N GLY A 106 14.34 -17.03 4.88
CA GLY A 106 15.56 -17.47 4.19
C GLY A 106 16.45 -16.34 3.67
N GLY A 107 16.15 -15.10 4.05
CA GLY A 107 16.83 -13.89 3.57
C GLY A 107 15.84 -12.78 3.28
N ASN A 108 16.37 -11.65 2.81
CA ASN A 108 15.56 -10.49 2.50
C ASN A 108 15.16 -10.53 1.03
N SER A 109 13.96 -11.06 0.77
CA SER A 109 13.34 -11.17 -0.54
C SER A 109 11.82 -11.17 -0.36
N VAL A 110 11.10 -10.69 -1.36
CA VAL A 110 9.64 -10.60 -1.38
C VAL A 110 8.97 -11.97 -1.40
N GLU A 111 9.74 -13.03 -1.68
CA GLU A 111 9.27 -14.41 -1.68
C GLU A 111 9.40 -15.08 -0.31
N HIS A 112 10.21 -14.54 0.59
CA HIS A 112 10.47 -15.14 1.90
C HIS A 112 9.73 -14.40 3.00
N ASN A 113 9.36 -15.12 4.05
CA ASN A 113 8.78 -14.51 5.24
C ASN A 113 9.82 -13.58 5.92
N PRO A 114 9.56 -12.27 6.06
CA PRO A 114 10.50 -11.35 6.71
C PRO A 114 10.56 -11.52 8.22
N ILE A 115 9.62 -12.25 8.85
CA ILE A 115 9.66 -12.54 10.29
C ILE A 115 10.59 -13.72 10.51
N ALA A 116 11.74 -13.45 11.13
CA ALA A 116 12.70 -14.45 11.56
C ALA A 116 12.26 -15.12 12.88
N ARG A 117 12.90 -16.22 13.25
CA ARG A 117 12.59 -16.89 14.53
C ARG A 117 12.96 -16.02 15.73
N GLU A 118 14.01 -15.23 15.59
CA GLU A 118 14.51 -14.30 16.60
C GLU A 118 13.49 -13.21 16.92
N ASP A 119 12.67 -12.81 15.94
CA ASP A 119 11.63 -11.78 16.08
C ASP A 119 10.47 -12.24 16.97
N GLN A 120 10.35 -13.55 17.24
CA GLN A 120 9.37 -14.11 18.17
C GLN A 120 9.65 -13.74 19.63
N ASP A 121 10.84 -13.23 19.95
CA ASP A 121 11.21 -12.78 21.29
C ASP A 121 11.36 -11.26 21.35
N ILE A 122 10.58 -10.62 22.21
CA ILE A 122 10.65 -9.17 22.43
C ILE A 122 12.04 -8.72 22.93
N GLU A 123 12.78 -9.58 23.63
CA GLU A 123 14.14 -9.26 24.07
C GLU A 123 15.12 -9.15 22.90
N SER A 124 14.89 -9.86 21.78
CA SER A 124 15.68 -9.68 20.56
C SER A 124 15.53 -8.27 20.00
N TRP A 125 14.31 -7.74 19.99
CA TRP A 125 14.02 -6.37 19.55
C TRP A 125 14.70 -5.33 20.45
N ARG A 126 14.63 -5.51 21.79
CA ARG A 126 15.30 -4.64 22.77
C ARG A 126 16.81 -4.66 22.60
N ARG A 127 17.41 -5.85 22.47
CA ARG A 127 18.85 -6.02 22.24
C ARG A 127 19.30 -5.42 20.91
N ALA A 128 18.47 -5.51 19.87
CA ALA A 128 18.77 -4.88 18.58
C ALA A 128 18.78 -3.35 18.68
N ALA A 129 18.01 -2.77 19.60
CA ALA A 129 17.96 -1.31 19.83
C ALA A 129 19.13 -0.80 20.69
N ASN A 130 19.71 -1.67 21.53
CA ASN A 130 20.86 -1.37 22.37
C ASN A 130 21.68 -2.65 22.61
N LEU A 131 22.61 -2.94 21.68
CA LEU A 131 23.38 -4.19 21.65
C LEU A 131 24.20 -4.44 22.92
N GLU A 132 24.70 -3.37 23.54
CA GLU A 132 25.55 -3.43 24.73
C GLU A 132 24.74 -3.43 26.04
N ASN A 133 23.41 -3.25 25.95
CA ASN A 133 22.52 -2.97 27.08
C ASN A 133 23.06 -1.84 27.98
N ASP A 134 23.71 -0.84 27.38
CA ASP A 134 24.27 0.29 28.11
C ASP A 134 23.09 1.18 28.58
N PRO A 135 22.85 1.33 29.89
CA PRO A 135 21.75 2.13 30.41
C PRO A 135 21.87 3.64 30.11
N ILE A 136 23.03 4.11 29.63
CA ILE A 136 23.28 5.50 29.28
C ILE A 136 22.90 5.78 27.82
N VAL A 137 22.94 4.77 26.95
CA VAL A 137 22.64 4.93 25.52
C VAL A 137 21.14 4.82 25.27
N GLU A 138 20.57 5.84 24.64
CA GLU A 138 19.17 5.83 24.20
C GLU A 138 18.97 4.70 23.15
N PRO A 139 17.96 3.82 23.33
CA PRO A 139 17.65 2.79 22.35
C PRO A 139 17.40 3.40 20.96
N ASN A 140 18.02 2.85 19.92
CA ASN A 140 17.86 3.34 18.57
C ASN A 140 17.85 2.23 17.52
N TYR A 141 17.13 2.45 16.43
CA TYR A 141 17.22 1.63 15.23
C TYR A 141 17.79 2.44 14.07
N THR A 142 18.55 1.77 13.21
CA THR A 142 19.16 2.35 12.01
C THR A 142 18.85 1.50 10.80
N THR A 143 19.42 1.84 9.64
CA THR A 143 19.37 0.99 8.44
C THR A 143 20.05 -0.37 8.64
N ALA A 144 20.76 -0.62 9.75
CA ALA A 144 21.21 -1.96 10.13
C ALA A 144 20.10 -2.85 10.72
N ASN A 145 18.98 -2.26 11.18
CA ASN A 145 17.82 -2.93 11.79
C ASN A 145 16.66 -3.01 10.80
N ALA A 146 17.05 -3.32 9.60
CA ALA A 146 16.34 -3.15 8.36
C ALA A 146 15.31 -4.28 8.16
N ASP A 147 15.70 -5.47 8.63
CA ASP A 147 14.89 -6.65 8.89
C ASP A 147 13.70 -6.37 9.82
N LEU A 148 13.93 -5.64 10.93
CA LEU A 148 12.87 -5.30 11.88
C LEU A 148 11.80 -4.39 11.24
N ALA A 149 12.19 -3.52 10.31
CA ALA A 149 11.23 -2.72 9.56
C ALA A 149 10.35 -3.61 8.67
N ASP A 150 10.91 -4.63 8.04
CA ASP A 150 10.17 -5.58 7.20
C ASP A 150 9.27 -6.52 8.01
N ALA A 151 9.74 -7.01 9.15
CA ALA A 151 8.91 -7.72 10.12
C ALA A 151 7.73 -6.85 10.58
N THR A 152 7.96 -5.57 10.87
CA THR A 152 6.90 -4.61 11.24
C THR A 152 5.90 -4.39 10.10
N LYS A 153 6.37 -4.25 8.85
CA LYS A 153 5.48 -4.12 7.68
C LYS A 153 4.61 -5.36 7.49
N LEU A 154 5.17 -6.56 7.67
CA LEU A 154 4.37 -7.79 7.58
C LEU A 154 3.35 -7.86 8.72
N LEU A 155 3.72 -7.53 9.96
CA LEU A 155 2.77 -7.48 11.09
C LEU A 155 1.61 -6.52 10.83
N ILE A 156 1.88 -5.31 10.29
CA ILE A 156 0.84 -4.36 9.88
C ILE A 156 -0.04 -4.98 8.79
N THR A 157 0.56 -5.64 7.82
CA THR A 157 -0.16 -6.31 6.73
C THR A 157 -1.11 -7.38 7.27
N LEU A 158 -0.62 -8.29 8.12
CA LEU A 158 -1.43 -9.36 8.74
C LEU A 158 -2.56 -8.78 9.58
N ALA A 159 -2.27 -7.78 10.41
CA ALA A 159 -3.23 -7.09 11.24
C ALA A 159 -4.32 -6.33 10.44
N ALA A 160 -4.01 -5.95 9.19
CA ALA A 160 -4.91 -5.30 8.25
C ALA A 160 -5.73 -6.29 7.39
N THR A 161 -5.44 -7.59 7.44
CA THR A 161 -6.18 -8.59 6.65
C THR A 161 -7.58 -8.85 7.24
N THR A 162 -8.51 -9.30 6.39
CA THR A 162 -9.82 -9.81 6.83
C THR A 162 -9.75 -11.33 6.99
N ALA A 163 -10.17 -11.82 8.15
CA ALA A 163 -10.29 -13.25 8.43
C ALA A 163 -11.23 -13.93 7.44
N ARG A 164 -10.77 -15.02 6.81
CA ARG A 164 -11.60 -15.92 5.99
C ARG A 164 -12.25 -17.03 6.81
N LYS A 165 -11.65 -17.35 7.96
CA LYS A 165 -12.09 -18.41 8.88
C LYS A 165 -11.93 -17.94 10.33
N PRO A 166 -12.70 -18.47 11.30
CA PRO A 166 -12.62 -18.04 12.70
C PRO A 166 -11.23 -18.13 13.31
N GLN A 167 -10.42 -19.13 12.92
CA GLN A 167 -9.06 -19.31 13.43
C GLN A 167 -8.14 -18.17 13.01
N GLU A 168 -8.33 -17.60 11.81
CA GLU A 168 -7.53 -16.47 11.32
C GLU A 168 -7.76 -15.21 12.16
N SER A 169 -8.96 -15.04 12.74
CA SER A 169 -9.25 -13.89 13.61
C SER A 169 -8.34 -13.83 14.83
N VAL A 170 -8.01 -14.99 15.41
CA VAL A 170 -7.09 -15.09 16.56
C VAL A 170 -5.68 -14.66 16.17
N LEU A 171 -5.21 -15.09 14.99
CA LEU A 171 -3.87 -14.76 14.48
C LEU A 171 -3.76 -13.29 14.06
N ILE A 172 -4.84 -12.72 13.51
CA ILE A 172 -4.92 -11.28 13.21
C ILE A 172 -4.87 -10.46 14.51
N GLU A 173 -5.58 -10.89 15.56
CA GLU A 173 -5.53 -10.25 16.88
C GLU A 173 -4.15 -10.40 17.55
N GLU A 174 -3.46 -11.52 17.33
CA GLU A 174 -2.09 -11.74 17.76
C GLU A 174 -1.13 -10.75 17.07
N ALA A 175 -1.22 -10.58 15.75
CA ALA A 175 -0.41 -9.58 15.03
C ALA A 175 -0.69 -8.15 15.54
N GLN A 176 -1.95 -7.82 15.85
CA GLN A 176 -2.30 -6.54 16.48
C GLN A 176 -1.68 -6.40 17.87
N THR A 177 -1.71 -7.47 18.67
CA THR A 177 -1.12 -7.52 20.01
C THR A 177 0.39 -7.35 19.95
N ALA A 178 1.07 -7.99 18.99
CA ALA A 178 2.50 -7.83 18.77
C ALA A 178 2.86 -6.38 18.44
N LEU A 179 2.12 -5.74 17.52
CA LEU A 179 2.31 -4.31 17.20
C LEU A 179 2.09 -3.41 18.41
N VAL A 180 1.06 -3.69 19.23
CA VAL A 180 0.83 -2.92 20.47
C VAL A 180 2.01 -3.08 21.40
N ARG A 181 2.45 -4.32 21.69
CA ARG A 181 3.60 -4.61 22.56
C ARG A 181 4.85 -3.88 22.09
N LEU A 182 5.21 -4.01 20.82
CA LEU A 182 6.35 -3.31 20.22
C LEU A 182 6.23 -1.79 20.32
N SER A 183 5.03 -1.23 20.10
CA SER A 183 4.80 0.22 20.14
C SER A 183 4.78 0.85 21.54
N THR A 184 4.53 0.05 22.58
CA THR A 184 4.40 0.52 23.97
C THR A 184 5.61 0.19 24.84
N ASP A 185 6.51 -0.65 24.35
CA ASP A 185 7.71 -1.03 25.08
C ASP A 185 8.72 0.14 25.09
N PRO A 186 9.12 0.66 26.26
CA PRO A 186 10.00 1.83 26.34
C PRO A 186 11.43 1.56 25.85
N LEU A 187 11.83 0.30 25.71
CA LEU A 187 13.15 -0.10 25.22
C LEU A 187 13.14 -0.36 23.70
N ILE A 188 11.99 -0.26 23.05
CA ILE A 188 11.83 -0.48 21.61
C ILE A 188 11.46 0.85 20.93
N PRO A 189 12.39 1.49 20.22
CA PRO A 189 12.16 2.77 19.56
C PRO A 189 11.50 2.56 18.19
N LEU A 190 10.31 1.93 18.15
CA LEU A 190 9.65 1.49 16.91
C LEU A 190 9.50 2.62 15.87
N HIS A 191 9.28 3.85 16.32
CA HIS A 191 9.19 5.04 15.47
C HIS A 191 10.46 5.32 14.64
N ARG A 192 11.63 4.83 15.08
CA ARG A 192 12.90 4.95 14.33
C ARG A 192 12.91 4.09 13.07
N LEU A 193 12.05 3.07 12.98
CA LEU A 193 11.88 2.28 11.76
C LEU A 193 11.01 2.98 10.70
N ASP A 194 10.32 4.08 11.01
CA ASP A 194 9.30 4.67 10.13
C ASP A 194 9.88 5.21 8.81
N ASN A 195 10.94 6.01 8.90
CA ASN A 195 11.53 6.75 7.78
C ASN A 195 12.99 6.34 7.53
N LEU A 196 13.36 5.10 7.89
CA LEU A 196 14.61 4.54 7.39
C LEU A 196 14.59 4.57 5.87
N SER A 197 15.68 4.98 5.24
CA SER A 197 15.73 5.06 3.79
C SER A 197 17.13 4.75 3.29
N TRP A 198 17.24 3.76 2.41
CA TRP A 198 18.42 3.56 1.57
C TRP A 198 18.01 2.83 0.29
N GLY A 199 17.99 3.53 -0.85
CA GLY A 199 17.51 2.97 -2.11
C GLY A 199 15.99 2.77 -2.14
N HIS A 200 15.54 1.67 -2.73
CA HIS A 200 14.11 1.36 -2.98
C HIS A 200 13.44 0.61 -1.81
N GLY A 201 14.15 0.44 -0.69
CA GLY A 201 13.68 -0.23 0.51
C GLY A 201 13.94 0.56 1.78
N PHE A 202 13.37 0.03 2.87
CA PHE A 202 13.36 0.51 4.26
C PHE A 202 12.40 1.63 4.61
N GLY A 203 11.99 1.66 5.88
CA GLY A 203 10.97 2.55 6.37
C GLY A 203 9.62 1.86 6.39
N VAL A 204 9.02 1.71 7.58
CA VAL A 204 7.65 1.19 7.73
C VAL A 204 6.65 2.06 6.95
N SER A 205 6.96 3.35 6.79
CA SER A 205 6.17 4.30 6.01
C SER A 205 5.93 3.90 4.55
N LEU A 206 6.83 3.12 3.94
CA LEU A 206 6.71 2.69 2.54
C LEU A 206 5.49 1.81 2.30
N LEU A 207 5.16 0.92 3.24
CA LEU A 207 3.98 0.04 3.16
C LEU A 207 2.70 0.88 3.02
N ALA A 208 2.54 1.89 3.87
CA ALA A 208 1.38 2.76 3.84
C ALA A 208 1.38 3.68 2.60
N SER A 209 2.55 4.17 2.16
CA SER A 209 2.66 5.01 0.96
C SER A 209 2.26 4.25 -0.30
N LEU A 210 2.74 3.01 -0.47
CA LEU A 210 2.44 2.19 -1.63
C LEU A 210 0.96 1.74 -1.65
N ALA A 211 0.44 1.31 -0.50
CA ALA A 211 -0.98 0.99 -0.34
C ALA A 211 -1.88 2.20 -0.65
N LEU A 212 -1.49 3.41 -0.23
CA LEU A 212 -2.22 4.64 -0.50
C LEU A 212 -2.29 4.92 -2.01
N GLU A 213 -1.14 4.90 -2.68
CA GLU A 213 -1.05 5.23 -4.10
C GLU A 213 -1.90 4.27 -4.94
N ILE A 214 -1.75 2.95 -4.73
CA ILE A 214 -2.54 1.96 -5.46
C ILE A 214 -4.04 2.09 -5.13
N HIS A 215 -4.38 2.33 -3.86
CA HIS A 215 -5.78 2.50 -3.43
C HIS A 215 -6.43 3.71 -4.12
N ILE A 216 -5.74 4.85 -4.18
CA ILE A 216 -6.25 6.05 -4.85
C ILE A 216 -6.39 5.81 -6.36
N LEU A 217 -5.35 5.27 -7.03
CA LEU A 217 -5.37 5.09 -8.48
C LEU A 217 -6.51 4.18 -8.95
N ILE A 218 -6.70 3.02 -8.31
CA ILE A 218 -7.76 2.08 -8.67
C ILE A 218 -9.15 2.70 -8.45
N ASN A 219 -9.36 3.37 -7.31
CA ASN A 219 -10.66 3.99 -7.01
C ASN A 219 -10.95 5.17 -7.93
N LEU A 220 -9.98 6.03 -8.23
CA LEU A 220 -10.15 7.14 -9.17
C LEU A 220 -10.48 6.65 -10.57
N TYR A 221 -9.76 5.64 -11.06
CA TYR A 221 -10.05 5.06 -12.37
C TYR A 221 -11.45 4.44 -12.41
N GLY A 222 -11.83 3.70 -11.35
CA GLY A 222 -13.19 3.18 -11.21
C GLY A 222 -14.24 4.29 -11.20
N ALA A 223 -13.96 5.41 -10.54
CA ALA A 223 -14.85 6.57 -10.52
C ALA A 223 -15.01 7.21 -11.91
N VAL A 224 -13.90 7.44 -12.61
CA VAL A 224 -13.89 8.07 -13.95
C VAL A 224 -14.63 7.21 -14.97
N ASN A 225 -14.48 5.89 -14.91
CA ASN A 225 -15.16 4.97 -15.82
C ASN A 225 -16.69 4.87 -15.60
N GLU A 226 -17.19 5.24 -14.42
CA GLU A 226 -18.62 5.23 -14.10
C GLU A 226 -19.29 6.60 -14.38
N LEU A 227 -18.53 7.63 -14.78
CA LEU A 227 -19.11 8.95 -15.09
C LEU A 227 -19.97 8.91 -16.37
N PRO A 228 -21.17 9.53 -16.39
CA PRO A 228 -22.02 9.61 -17.58
C PRO A 228 -21.31 10.35 -18.72
N GLY A 229 -21.21 9.71 -19.90
CA GLY A 229 -20.46 10.26 -21.03
C GLY A 229 -18.94 10.11 -20.93
N GLY A 230 -18.44 9.40 -19.90
CA GLY A 230 -17.05 9.04 -19.73
C GLY A 230 -16.56 8.20 -20.91
N ASN A 231 -15.65 8.80 -21.69
CA ASN A 231 -14.87 8.27 -22.81
C ASN A 231 -15.44 7.08 -23.56
N GLN A 232 -15.71 7.28 -24.85
CA GLN A 232 -15.99 6.20 -25.80
C GLN A 232 -14.93 5.10 -25.69
N GLY A 233 -15.26 4.04 -24.95
CA GLY A 233 -14.37 2.94 -24.58
C GLY A 233 -13.86 3.01 -23.13
N LYS A 234 -14.38 2.13 -22.26
CA LYS A 234 -13.76 1.74 -20.98
C LYS A 234 -12.36 1.19 -21.29
N LEU A 235 -11.30 1.92 -20.95
CA LEU A 235 -9.92 1.40 -20.98
C LEU A 235 -9.82 0.31 -19.91
N SER A 236 -8.96 -0.69 -20.02
CA SER A 236 -8.61 -1.59 -18.92
C SER A 236 -7.79 -0.86 -17.85
N VAL A 237 -7.91 -1.27 -16.58
CA VAL A 237 -7.09 -0.68 -15.50
C VAL A 237 -5.60 -1.01 -15.71
N LEU A 238 -5.33 -2.14 -16.38
CA LEU A 238 -4.00 -2.63 -16.70
C LEU A 238 -3.38 -1.95 -17.91
N GLU A 239 -4.10 -1.04 -18.58
CA GLU A 239 -3.53 -0.16 -19.61
C GLU A 239 -3.14 1.21 -19.04
N MET A 240 -3.39 1.48 -17.75
CA MET A 240 -3.00 2.75 -17.12
C MET A 240 -1.51 2.79 -16.80
N GLN A 241 -0.77 3.65 -17.49
CA GLN A 241 0.68 3.73 -17.31
C GLN A 241 1.08 4.02 -15.86
N ARG A 242 0.43 4.96 -15.16
CA ARG A 242 0.76 5.25 -13.76
C ARG A 242 0.61 4.03 -12.86
N LEU A 243 -0.44 3.21 -13.06
CA LEU A 243 -0.60 1.99 -12.27
C LEU A 243 0.51 0.99 -12.62
N LEU A 244 0.80 0.78 -13.90
CA LEU A 244 1.89 -0.10 -14.33
C LEU A 244 3.26 0.35 -13.79
N ASP A 245 3.53 1.66 -13.78
CA ASP A 245 4.76 2.23 -13.21
C ASP A 245 4.87 1.91 -11.71
N VAL A 246 3.77 2.03 -10.96
CA VAL A 246 3.77 1.73 -9.51
C VAL A 246 3.90 0.23 -9.27
N LEU A 247 3.25 -0.62 -10.07
CA LEU A 247 3.31 -2.06 -9.92
C LEU A 247 4.67 -2.63 -10.32
N GLY A 248 5.21 -2.25 -11.48
CA GLY A 248 6.48 -2.75 -11.99
C GLY A 248 7.71 -2.07 -11.40
N GLY A 249 7.57 -0.81 -10.97
CA GLY A 249 8.58 -0.11 -10.20
C GLY A 249 8.60 -0.63 -8.77
N ASP A 250 7.56 -0.33 -8.00
CA ASP A 250 7.61 -0.53 -6.56
C ASP A 250 6.96 -1.83 -6.12
N ALA A 251 5.71 -2.11 -6.50
CA ALA A 251 4.85 -3.04 -5.78
C ALA A 251 5.06 -4.54 -6.03
N LEU A 252 5.69 -4.92 -7.15
CA LEU A 252 5.95 -6.31 -7.53
C LEU A 252 7.44 -6.64 -7.61
N SER A 253 8.31 -5.65 -7.40
CA SER A 253 9.76 -5.84 -7.46
C SER A 253 10.29 -6.59 -6.24
N ASP A 254 11.38 -7.33 -6.44
CA ASP A 254 12.14 -7.92 -5.34
C ASP A 254 13.34 -7.02 -5.03
N TYR A 255 13.24 -6.28 -3.94
CA TYR A 255 14.29 -5.39 -3.44
C TYR A 255 15.02 -6.03 -2.27
N ASP A 256 16.09 -5.39 -1.81
CA ASP A 256 16.82 -5.85 -0.63
C ASP A 256 15.89 -6.01 0.58
N TYR A 257 14.89 -5.14 0.79
CA TYR A 257 13.94 -5.24 1.92
C TYR A 257 12.52 -4.84 1.47
N PRO A 258 11.80 -5.80 0.87
CA PRO A 258 10.63 -5.55 0.05
C PRO A 258 9.30 -5.86 0.76
N ALA A 259 9.24 -5.98 2.10
CA ALA A 259 8.01 -6.42 2.75
C ALA A 259 6.77 -5.53 2.48
N GLN A 260 6.96 -4.27 2.03
CA GLN A 260 5.87 -3.41 1.54
C GLN A 260 5.17 -3.98 0.29
N ASN A 261 5.84 -4.83 -0.48
CA ASN A 261 5.36 -5.40 -1.74
C ASN A 261 4.53 -6.66 -1.54
N ILE A 262 4.75 -7.39 -0.44
CA ILE A 262 4.08 -8.65 -0.12
C ILE A 262 2.55 -8.62 -0.32
N PRO A 263 1.77 -7.67 0.26
CA PRO A 263 0.32 -7.66 0.07
C PRO A 263 -0.10 -7.40 -1.38
N HIS A 264 0.71 -6.66 -2.14
CA HIS A 264 0.45 -6.32 -3.52
C HIS A 264 0.75 -7.52 -4.44
N ARG A 265 1.92 -8.14 -4.26
CA ARG A 265 2.32 -9.37 -4.96
C ARG A 265 1.29 -10.48 -4.77
N ALA A 266 0.88 -10.73 -3.52
CA ALA A 266 -0.10 -11.76 -3.18
C ALA A 266 -1.45 -11.58 -3.89
N TYR A 267 -1.84 -10.35 -4.21
CA TYR A 267 -3.06 -10.05 -4.97
C TYR A 267 -2.84 -10.12 -6.49
N TRP A 268 -1.89 -9.36 -7.02
CA TRP A 268 -1.70 -9.17 -8.47
C TRP A 268 -1.19 -10.42 -9.18
N HIS A 269 -0.34 -11.22 -8.53
CA HIS A 269 0.14 -12.49 -9.11
C HIS A 269 -1.00 -13.46 -9.37
N ARG A 270 -2.05 -13.46 -8.53
CA ARG A 270 -3.25 -14.29 -8.74
C ARG A 270 -4.07 -13.88 -9.97
N LEU A 271 -3.84 -12.67 -10.48
CA LEU A 271 -4.45 -12.18 -11.72
C LEU A 271 -3.52 -12.35 -12.93
N GLY A 272 -2.36 -12.99 -12.77
CA GLY A 272 -1.33 -13.12 -13.80
C GLY A 272 -0.51 -11.85 -14.05
N VAL A 273 -0.69 -10.80 -13.23
CA VAL A 273 0.07 -9.56 -13.32
C VAL A 273 1.35 -9.72 -12.50
N THR A 274 2.45 -10.06 -13.16
CA THR A 274 3.79 -10.18 -12.58
C THR A 274 4.72 -9.07 -13.05
N TRP A 275 5.87 -8.92 -12.40
CA TRP A 275 6.90 -7.98 -12.84
C TRP A 275 7.36 -8.24 -14.29
N GLU A 276 7.54 -9.50 -14.68
CA GLU A 276 7.91 -9.87 -16.05
C GLU A 276 6.81 -9.49 -17.05
N TRP A 277 5.54 -9.68 -16.67
CA TRP A 277 4.42 -9.27 -17.51
C TRP A 277 4.41 -7.75 -17.73
N ILE A 278 4.63 -6.97 -16.66
CA ILE A 278 4.68 -5.50 -16.76
C ILE A 278 5.85 -5.05 -17.62
N ASN A 279 7.04 -5.64 -17.43
CA ASN A 279 8.21 -5.30 -18.25
C ASN A 279 7.96 -5.53 -19.73
N LYS A 280 7.27 -6.62 -20.10
CA LYS A 280 6.85 -6.84 -21.49
C LYS A 280 5.93 -5.72 -21.98
N GLN A 281 4.95 -5.30 -21.19
CA GLN A 281 4.07 -4.17 -21.56
C GLN A 281 4.84 -2.86 -21.76
N CYS A 282 5.85 -2.59 -20.92
CA CYS A 282 6.68 -1.40 -21.03
C CYS A 282 7.68 -1.46 -22.20
N GLN A 283 8.21 -2.64 -22.54
CA GLN A 283 9.16 -2.85 -23.63
C GLN A 283 8.49 -2.83 -25.02
N HIS A 284 7.23 -3.26 -25.13
CA HIS A 284 6.46 -3.17 -26.38
C HIS A 284 6.18 -1.74 -26.86
N LEU A 285 6.59 -0.71 -26.10
CA LEU A 285 6.49 0.69 -26.49
C LEU A 285 7.74 1.21 -27.23
N ASP A 286 8.86 0.46 -27.24
CA ASP A 286 10.15 0.91 -27.79
C ASP A 286 10.63 0.12 -29.03
N GLU A 287 10.05 -1.03 -29.38
CA GLU A 287 10.49 -1.83 -30.53
C GLU A 287 9.34 -2.25 -31.47
N ASP A 288 9.37 -1.73 -32.69
CA ASP A 288 9.03 -2.52 -33.87
C ASP A 288 9.99 -3.71 -33.89
N ASN A 289 9.58 -4.94 -33.55
CA ASN A 289 10.32 -6.12 -34.04
C ASN A 289 9.56 -7.44 -34.03
N ASP A 290 9.55 -8.00 -35.23
CA ASP A 290 9.76 -9.40 -35.59
C ASP A 290 10.31 -10.30 -34.47
N GLY A 291 9.42 -11.20 -34.01
CA GLY A 291 9.69 -12.62 -33.82
C GLY A 291 10.88 -13.04 -32.95
N LEU A 292 10.58 -13.42 -31.70
CA LEU A 292 10.80 -14.78 -31.16
C LEU A 292 10.14 -14.93 -29.79
N PRO A 293 9.19 -15.87 -29.60
CA PRO A 293 8.52 -16.06 -28.32
C PRO A 293 9.40 -16.90 -27.40
N THR A 294 9.84 -16.34 -26.27
CA THR A 294 10.46 -17.10 -25.19
C THR A 294 9.52 -17.20 -23.98
N ALA A 295 9.20 -18.46 -23.69
CA ALA A 295 8.74 -19.07 -22.44
C ALA A 295 7.47 -18.51 -21.77
N GLU A 296 6.37 -19.20 -22.08
CA GLU A 296 5.26 -19.60 -21.22
C GLU A 296 5.33 -19.22 -19.72
N SER A 297 4.61 -18.16 -19.37
CA SER A 297 3.79 -18.12 -18.15
C SER A 297 2.35 -17.87 -18.63
N GLY A 298 1.75 -18.95 -19.15
CA GLY A 298 0.47 -18.93 -19.86
C GLY A 298 -0.75 -18.92 -18.94
N GLY A 299 -0.83 -17.95 -18.01
CA GLY A 299 -2.08 -17.58 -17.35
C GLY A 299 -2.76 -16.46 -18.13
N ALA A 300 -4.08 -16.55 -18.34
CA ALA A 300 -4.83 -15.41 -18.85
C ALA A 300 -4.79 -14.27 -17.83
N VAL A 301 -4.20 -13.12 -18.19
CA VAL A 301 -4.19 -11.94 -17.32
C VAL A 301 -5.60 -11.40 -17.16
N ALA A 302 -6.05 -11.27 -15.91
CA ALA A 302 -7.39 -10.83 -15.59
C ALA A 302 -7.39 -9.36 -15.17
N ASP A 303 -8.01 -8.50 -15.98
CA ASP A 303 -8.33 -7.12 -15.56
C ASP A 303 -9.49 -7.16 -14.54
N PRO A 304 -9.27 -6.77 -13.27
CA PRO A 304 -10.29 -6.85 -12.24
C PRO A 304 -11.41 -5.80 -12.40
N LEU A 305 -11.24 -4.83 -13.29
CA LEU A 305 -12.22 -3.79 -13.61
C LEU A 305 -12.84 -3.93 -15.01
N ALA A 306 -12.50 -4.98 -15.77
CA ALA A 306 -13.09 -5.26 -17.08
C ALA A 306 -14.61 -5.50 -17.02
N GLU A 307 -15.29 -5.11 -18.09
CA GLU A 307 -16.72 -5.37 -18.26
C GLU A 307 -16.98 -6.87 -18.44
N GLY A 308 -18.02 -7.40 -17.78
CA GLY A 308 -18.32 -8.83 -17.81
C GLY A 308 -17.33 -9.71 -17.02
N GLN A 309 -16.41 -9.12 -16.27
CA GLN A 309 -15.47 -9.86 -15.43
C GLN A 309 -16.19 -10.68 -14.34
N ASP A 310 -15.60 -11.82 -14.01
CA ASP A 310 -16.10 -12.75 -13.01
C ASP A 310 -16.35 -12.09 -11.64
N ALA A 311 -17.45 -12.49 -10.99
CA ALA A 311 -17.89 -11.91 -9.73
C ALA A 311 -16.89 -12.16 -8.59
N ASP A 312 -16.21 -13.31 -8.59
CA ASP A 312 -15.21 -13.66 -7.58
C ASP A 312 -13.90 -12.86 -7.80
N VAL A 313 -13.52 -12.54 -9.05
CA VAL A 313 -12.46 -11.55 -9.33
C VAL A 313 -12.83 -10.16 -8.78
N ARG A 314 -14.07 -9.71 -8.96
CA ARG A 314 -14.55 -8.42 -8.44
C ARG A 314 -14.57 -8.38 -6.91
N ASP A 315 -14.98 -9.47 -6.27
CA ASP A 315 -15.01 -9.56 -4.81
C ASP A 315 -13.60 -9.63 -4.21
N ARG A 316 -12.65 -10.31 -4.90
CA ARG A 316 -11.22 -10.24 -4.55
C ARG A 316 -10.68 -8.81 -4.63
N LEU A 317 -11.04 -8.03 -5.66
CA LEU A 317 -10.63 -6.63 -5.75
C LEU A 317 -11.17 -5.80 -4.57
N LYS A 318 -12.44 -6.00 -4.18
CA LYS A 318 -13.01 -5.32 -3.00
C LYS A 318 -12.23 -5.69 -1.73
N GLY A 319 -11.91 -6.98 -1.57
CA GLY A 319 -11.10 -7.46 -0.45
C GLY A 319 -9.72 -6.83 -0.42
N TYR A 320 -9.06 -6.73 -1.57
CA TYR A 320 -7.76 -6.09 -1.72
C TYR A 320 -7.79 -4.59 -1.39
N LEU A 321 -8.76 -3.83 -1.93
CA LEU A 321 -8.93 -2.41 -1.61
C LEU A 321 -9.23 -2.17 -0.13
N LYS A 322 -9.99 -3.07 0.50
CA LYS A 322 -10.23 -3.05 1.94
C LYS A 322 -8.93 -3.28 2.72
N THR A 323 -8.09 -4.22 2.31
CA THR A 323 -6.77 -4.45 2.92
C THR A 323 -5.84 -3.25 2.73
N CYS A 324 -5.77 -2.66 1.54
CA CYS A 324 -4.98 -1.44 1.32
C CYS A 324 -5.43 -0.31 2.26
N PHE A 325 -6.75 -0.07 2.37
CA PHE A 325 -7.26 0.94 3.29
C PHE A 325 -7.00 0.59 4.76
N ALA A 326 -7.06 -0.70 5.11
CA ALA A 326 -6.77 -1.17 6.45
C ALA A 326 -5.31 -0.98 6.86
N ILE A 327 -4.37 -1.17 5.93
CA ILE A 327 -2.97 -0.81 6.14
C ILE A 327 -2.85 0.67 6.51
N LEU A 328 -3.58 1.56 5.84
CA LEU A 328 -3.52 3.01 6.12
C LEU A 328 -3.93 3.33 7.56
N TYR A 329 -5.09 2.83 8.02
CA TYR A 329 -5.55 3.14 9.37
C TYR A 329 -4.77 2.42 10.47
N MET A 330 -4.21 1.23 10.19
CA MET A 330 -3.35 0.53 11.14
C MET A 330 -2.02 1.27 11.33
N TYR A 331 -1.42 1.69 10.22
CA TYR A 331 -0.23 2.54 10.24
C TYR A 331 -0.50 3.91 10.87
N ASP A 332 -1.65 4.54 10.58
CA ASP A 332 -2.04 5.82 11.19
C ASP A 332 -2.11 5.73 12.72
N GLY A 333 -2.65 4.63 13.26
CA GLY A 333 -2.67 4.38 14.71
C GLY A 333 -1.26 4.36 15.34
N LEU A 334 -0.28 3.79 14.65
CA LEU A 334 1.12 3.82 15.08
C LEU A 334 1.73 5.21 14.91
N ARG A 335 1.52 5.83 13.75
CA ARG A 335 2.03 7.16 13.41
C ARG A 335 1.61 8.23 14.42
N ARG A 336 0.34 8.22 14.83
CA ARG A 336 -0.18 9.14 15.85
C ARG A 336 0.44 8.91 17.22
N LYS A 337 0.73 7.66 17.58
CA LYS A 337 1.48 7.35 18.81
C LYS A 337 2.92 7.88 18.75
N TRP A 338 3.54 7.82 17.59
CA TRP A 338 4.93 8.25 17.40
C TRP A 338 5.12 9.76 17.35
N TYR A 339 4.21 10.47 16.67
CA TYR A 339 4.39 11.87 16.30
C TYR A 339 3.27 12.80 16.81
N GLY A 340 2.19 12.25 17.37
CA GLY A 340 1.00 13.02 17.71
C GLY A 340 0.05 13.24 16.52
N ASP A 341 -1.10 13.85 16.81
CA ASP A 341 -2.18 13.99 15.83
C ASP A 341 -1.88 14.98 14.70
N GLU A 342 -1.24 16.11 15.01
CA GLU A 342 -0.97 17.20 14.06
C GLU A 342 0.06 16.78 13.02
N GLU A 343 1.23 16.29 13.45
CA GLU A 343 2.28 15.82 12.54
C GLU A 343 1.81 14.61 11.70
N ALA A 344 0.96 13.74 12.25
CA ALA A 344 0.37 12.65 11.48
C ALA A 344 -0.53 13.16 10.33
N ASP A 345 -1.37 14.17 10.60
CA ASP A 345 -2.26 14.79 9.61
C ASP A 345 -1.47 15.54 8.53
N GLU A 346 -0.41 16.27 8.91
CA GLU A 346 0.49 16.95 7.97
C GLU A 346 1.16 15.95 7.03
N LYS A 347 1.76 14.90 7.58
CA LYS A 347 2.43 13.91 6.74
C LYS A 347 1.47 13.08 5.89
N TRP A 348 0.18 12.96 6.24
CA TRP A 348 -0.81 12.37 5.33
C TRP A 348 -1.20 13.32 4.22
N THR A 349 -1.34 14.62 4.54
CA THR A 349 -1.60 15.67 3.56
C THR A 349 -0.52 15.67 2.49
N GLU A 350 0.75 15.64 2.88
CA GLU A 350 1.90 15.55 1.97
C GLU A 350 1.83 14.30 1.08
N LYS A 351 1.59 13.12 1.68
CA LYS A 351 1.52 11.85 0.93
C LYS A 351 0.38 11.84 -0.09
N ILE A 352 -0.82 12.29 0.27
CA ILE A 352 -1.97 12.30 -0.64
C ILE A 352 -1.76 13.35 -1.74
N GLN A 353 -1.25 14.53 -1.39
CA GLN A 353 -0.91 15.56 -2.36
C GLN A 353 0.12 15.05 -3.38
N TRP A 354 1.15 14.35 -2.91
CA TRP A 354 2.16 13.75 -3.77
C TRP A 354 1.57 12.75 -4.78
N VAL A 355 0.57 11.96 -4.39
CA VAL A 355 -0.16 11.09 -5.34
C VAL A 355 -0.85 11.92 -6.43
N PHE A 356 -1.50 13.04 -6.06
CA PHE A 356 -2.14 13.92 -7.03
C PHE A 356 -1.17 14.69 -7.93
N ASP A 357 0.00 15.08 -7.41
CA ASP A 357 1.02 15.80 -8.18
C ASP A 357 1.63 14.93 -9.29
N LYS A 358 1.61 13.61 -9.13
CA LYS A 358 2.01 12.65 -10.17
C LYS A 358 0.98 12.54 -11.30
N ILE A 359 -0.29 12.90 -11.05
CA ILE A 359 -1.30 12.97 -12.10
C ILE A 359 -1.00 14.19 -12.98
N ARG A 360 -0.73 13.94 -14.26
CA ARG A 360 -0.29 14.98 -15.18
C ARG A 360 -1.47 15.84 -15.63
N CYS A 361 -1.17 17.07 -16.04
CA CYS A 361 -2.18 17.89 -16.73
C CYS A 361 -2.31 17.42 -18.18
N ARG A 362 -3.54 17.33 -18.69
CA ARG A 362 -3.80 17.13 -20.11
C ARG A 362 -3.10 18.25 -20.87
N ARG A 363 -2.20 17.96 -21.80
CA ARG A 363 -1.58 18.94 -22.71
C ARG A 363 -2.31 19.03 -24.03
#